data_AF-A0A0D7PZ96-F1
#
_entry.id   AF-A0A0D7PZ96-F1
#
_cell.length_a   1.000
_cell.length_b   1.000
_cell.length_c   1.000
_cell.angle_alpha   90.00
_cell.angle_beta   90.00
_cell.angle_gamma   90.00
#
_symmetry.space_group_name_H-M   'P 1'
#
loop_
_entity.id
_entity.type
_entity.pdbx_description
1 polymer ?
#
loop_
_entity_poly.entity_id
_entity_poly.type
_entity_poly.pdbx_seq_one_letter_code
_entity_poly.pdbx_strand_id
1 'polypeptide(L)'
;MKRLGIAVAVTTICIGVVILAYHVAYPSLTLRYRLTLVAEVDDQPKMGTSVVEVTYNEQPEVGSGRNLVFGHRGEAVAVELGERGTLFALLVAGDDIRSAPETIVFRAFGFPGGIFPQGSVEDGFRRIRQLSGKRELQLDSLPMLVRFRDMNDPKTVERVHPHNLAERFGPGSKLVRAELEIVATDSWPLSSGHFAGEPLTTGIEKRLSWLPQFYDRMLDGRRYQAASSELQLANSLASGAFMAP
;
A
#
# COMPACT_ATOMS: atom_id res chain seq x y z
N MET A 1 -15.32 47.27 19.94
CA MET A 1 -14.62 46.70 18.76
C MET A 1 -13.18 46.26 19.06
N LYS A 2 -12.29 47.11 19.60
CA LYS A 2 -10.87 46.75 19.87
C LYS A 2 -10.67 45.54 20.82
N ARG A 3 -11.43 45.46 21.92
CA ARG A 3 -11.34 44.34 22.89
C ARG A 3 -11.82 42.99 22.33
N LEU A 4 -12.80 43.02 21.43
CA LEU A 4 -13.29 41.82 20.73
C LEU A 4 -12.26 41.30 19.72
N GLY A 5 -11.59 42.20 18.99
CA GLY A 5 -10.49 41.83 18.09
C GLY A 5 -9.30 41.21 18.80
N ILE A 6 -8.96 41.70 20.00
CA ILE A 6 -7.89 41.13 20.83
C ILE A 6 -8.28 39.73 21.33
N ALA A 7 -9.52 39.53 21.81
CA ALA A 7 -9.98 38.24 22.30
C ALA A 7 -9.99 37.16 21.19
N VAL A 8 -10.42 37.53 19.97
CA VAL A 8 -10.38 36.63 18.80
C VAL A 8 -8.93 36.27 18.45
N ALA A 9 -8.03 37.26 18.40
CA ALA A 9 -6.62 37.02 18.07
C ALA A 9 -5.94 36.07 19.10
N VAL A 10 -6.18 36.27 20.39
CA VAL A 10 -5.65 35.39 21.45
C VAL A 10 -6.19 33.97 21.29
N THR A 11 -7.48 33.82 21.02
CA THR A 11 -8.10 32.50 20.82
C THR A 11 -7.48 31.76 19.64
N THR A 12 -7.30 32.43 18.49
CA THR A 12 -6.67 31.83 17.30
C THR A 12 -5.22 31.42 17.58
N ILE A 13 -4.45 32.24 18.32
CA ILE A 13 -3.08 31.91 18.70
C ILE A 13 -3.06 30.69 19.62
N CYS A 14 -3.93 30.63 20.64
CA CYS A 14 -4.02 29.49 21.54
C CYS A 14 -4.36 28.19 20.79
N ILE A 15 -5.32 28.24 19.85
CA ILE A 15 -5.64 27.09 19.00
C ILE A 15 -4.42 26.68 18.17
N GLY A 16 -3.72 27.63 17.56
CA GLY A 16 -2.49 27.37 16.80
C GLY A 16 -1.38 26.72 17.64
N VAL A 17 -1.17 27.18 18.88
CA VAL A 17 -0.20 26.60 19.82
C VAL A 17 -0.57 25.18 20.20
N VAL A 18 -1.85 24.90 20.48
CA VAL A 18 -2.33 23.55 20.79
C VAL A 18 -2.14 22.61 19.60
N ILE A 19 -2.48 23.04 18.39
CA ILE A 19 -2.27 22.27 17.16
C ILE A 19 -0.77 21.99 16.95
N LEU A 20 0.08 22.99 17.12
CA LEU A 20 1.52 22.82 16.99
C LEU A 20 2.08 21.86 18.05
N ALA A 21 1.68 22.02 19.31
CA ALA A 21 2.09 21.14 20.39
C ALA A 21 1.66 19.69 20.14
N TYR A 22 0.46 19.49 19.57
CA TYR A 22 -0.01 18.17 19.16
C TYR A 22 0.88 17.55 18.07
N HIS A 23 1.21 18.28 17.00
CA HIS A 23 2.07 17.77 15.93
C HIS A 23 3.52 17.49 16.39
N VAL A 24 4.02 18.25 17.36
CA VAL A 24 5.34 18.01 17.96
C VAL A 24 5.32 16.78 18.85
N ALA A 25 4.25 16.58 19.63
CA ALA A 25 4.10 15.43 20.52
C ALA A 25 3.78 14.12 19.76
N TYR A 26 3.12 14.22 18.61
CA TYR A 26 2.63 13.09 17.82
C TYR A 26 3.09 13.19 16.36
N PRO A 27 4.38 12.92 16.10
CA PRO A 27 4.94 13.02 14.76
C PRO A 27 4.32 11.99 13.80
N SER A 28 4.21 12.40 12.54
CA SER A 28 3.87 11.53 11.41
C SER A 28 5.11 11.29 10.54
N LEU A 29 5.25 10.09 10.02
CA LEU A 29 6.27 9.75 9.03
C LEU A 29 5.61 9.21 7.77
N THR A 30 5.92 9.82 6.63
CA THR A 30 5.45 9.37 5.33
C THR A 30 6.64 8.90 4.49
N LEU A 31 6.50 7.75 3.84
CA LEU A 31 7.45 7.26 2.84
C LEU A 31 6.68 6.81 1.60
N ARG A 32 7.34 6.86 0.45
CA ARG A 32 6.87 6.21 -0.77
C ARG A 32 7.82 5.10 -1.16
N TYR A 33 7.26 4.01 -1.66
CA TYR A 33 8.03 2.96 -2.30
C TYR A 33 7.42 2.59 -3.65
N ARG A 34 8.28 2.25 -4.60
CA ARG A 34 7.91 1.62 -5.85
C ARG A 34 8.01 0.11 -5.69
N LEU A 35 6.94 -0.60 -5.99
CA LEU A 35 6.93 -2.05 -6.15
C LEU A 35 6.95 -2.38 -7.63
N THR A 36 7.94 -3.16 -8.05
CA THR A 36 8.09 -3.63 -9.43
C THR A 36 8.05 -5.15 -9.46
N LEU A 37 7.19 -5.70 -10.31
CA LEU A 37 7.11 -7.14 -10.58
C LEU A 37 7.52 -7.42 -12.01
N VAL A 38 8.36 -8.44 -12.18
CA VAL A 38 8.76 -8.96 -13.49
C VAL A 38 8.34 -10.42 -13.58
N ALA A 39 7.40 -10.69 -14.47
CA ALA A 39 7.02 -12.02 -14.88
C ALA A 39 7.67 -12.34 -16.22
N GLU A 40 7.83 -13.62 -16.52
CA GLU A 40 8.19 -14.12 -17.85
C GLU A 40 7.03 -14.92 -18.40
N VAL A 41 6.75 -14.74 -19.68
CA VAL A 41 5.82 -15.54 -20.47
C VAL A 41 6.57 -15.99 -21.71
N ASP A 42 6.79 -17.30 -21.84
CA ASP A 42 7.52 -17.89 -22.99
C ASP A 42 8.89 -17.20 -23.17
N ASP A 43 9.62 -17.06 -22.05
CA ASP A 43 10.92 -16.37 -21.92
C ASP A 43 10.92 -14.87 -22.30
N GLN A 44 9.74 -14.26 -22.47
CA GLN A 44 9.61 -12.82 -22.66
C GLN A 44 9.28 -12.11 -21.35
N PRO A 45 10.11 -11.15 -20.89
CA PRO A 45 9.86 -10.41 -19.67
C PRO A 45 8.67 -9.45 -19.83
N LYS A 46 7.79 -9.44 -18.83
CA LYS A 46 6.63 -8.56 -18.67
C LYS A 46 6.74 -7.88 -17.32
N MET A 47 6.67 -6.56 -17.32
CA MET A 47 6.91 -5.75 -16.14
C MET A 47 5.67 -4.95 -15.77
N GLY A 48 5.36 -4.89 -14.48
CA GLY A 48 4.39 -3.96 -13.91
C GLY A 48 5.02 -3.22 -12.73
N THR A 49 4.62 -1.97 -12.54
CA THR A 49 5.11 -1.15 -11.42
C THR A 49 3.97 -0.38 -10.78
N SER A 50 4.06 -0.14 -9.48
CA SER A 50 3.20 0.79 -8.76
C SER A 50 3.99 1.53 -7.68
N VAL A 51 3.64 2.78 -7.42
CA VAL A 51 4.16 3.61 -6.32
C VAL A 51 3.08 3.73 -5.26
N VAL A 52 3.43 3.34 -4.04
CA VAL A 52 2.55 3.34 -2.86
C VAL A 52 3.16 4.26 -1.80
N GLU A 53 2.33 5.11 -1.20
CA GLU A 53 2.67 5.94 -0.05
C GLU A 53 2.17 5.26 1.21
N VAL A 54 3.00 5.26 2.25
CA VAL A 54 2.67 4.74 3.58
C VAL A 54 2.90 5.85 4.59
N THR A 55 1.95 6.01 5.50
CA THR A 55 2.04 6.95 6.62
C THR A 55 1.98 6.20 7.94
N TYR A 56 2.89 6.55 8.84
CA TYR A 56 3.00 6.07 10.22
C TYR A 56 2.71 7.24 11.15
N ASN A 57 1.61 7.18 11.89
CA ASN A 57 1.16 8.25 12.78
C ASN A 57 1.24 7.78 14.23
N GLU A 58 2.08 8.43 15.02
CA GLU A 58 2.03 8.28 16.48
C GLU A 58 0.75 8.95 16.99
N GLN A 59 0.10 8.35 17.98
CA GLN A 59 -1.13 8.85 18.58
C GLN A 59 -1.01 8.87 20.11
N PRO A 60 -1.82 9.69 20.82
CA PRO A 60 -1.86 9.70 22.28
C PRO A 60 -2.10 8.30 22.84
N GLU A 61 -1.30 7.86 23.81
CA GLU A 61 -1.57 6.58 24.47
C GLU A 61 -2.92 6.62 25.19
N VAL A 62 -3.86 5.79 24.73
CA VAL A 62 -5.14 5.55 25.40
C VAL A 62 -5.15 4.10 25.89
N GLY A 63 -4.99 3.92 27.20
CA GLY A 63 -4.86 2.58 27.79
C GLY A 63 -3.43 2.03 27.72
N SER A 64 -3.27 0.71 27.68
CA SER A 64 -1.98 0.02 27.88
C SER A 64 -1.33 -0.50 26.59
N GLY A 65 -1.46 0.20 25.46
CA GLY A 65 -0.92 -0.23 24.16
C GLY A 65 -0.09 0.86 23.47
N ARG A 66 0.85 0.44 22.59
CA ARG A 66 1.53 1.35 21.65
C ARG A 66 0.49 1.92 20.69
N ASN A 67 0.32 3.23 20.65
CA ASN A 67 -0.66 3.85 19.76
C ASN A 67 0.01 4.36 18.48
N LEU A 68 0.21 3.44 17.54
CA LEU A 68 0.74 3.73 16.20
C LEU A 68 -0.32 3.32 15.17
N VAL A 69 -0.75 4.29 14.37
CA VAL A 69 -1.73 4.07 13.30
C VAL A 69 -1.05 4.13 11.95
N PHE A 70 -1.35 3.14 11.12
CA PHE A 70 -0.84 3.04 9.76
C PHE A 70 -1.91 3.49 8.76
N GLY A 71 -1.46 4.05 7.64
CA GLY A 71 -2.29 4.27 6.47
C GLY A 71 -1.46 4.12 5.20
N HIS A 72 -2.12 3.85 4.08
CA HIS A 72 -1.47 3.79 2.78
C HIS A 72 -2.35 4.41 1.70
N ARG A 73 -1.71 4.84 0.60
CA ARG A 73 -2.34 5.36 -0.62
C ARG A 73 -1.61 4.83 -1.83
N GLY A 74 -2.32 4.59 -2.92
CA GLY A 74 -1.76 4.07 -4.17
C GLY A 74 -2.68 3.04 -4.82
N GLU A 75 -2.13 2.32 -5.79
CA GLU A 75 -2.85 1.31 -6.56
C GLU A 75 -2.08 -0.02 -6.60
N ALA A 76 -2.80 -1.10 -6.85
CA ALA A 76 -2.21 -2.42 -7.08
C ALA A 76 -1.28 -2.40 -8.31
N VAL A 77 -0.21 -3.18 -8.26
CA VAL A 77 0.64 -3.39 -9.44
C VAL A 77 -0.16 -4.19 -10.46
N ALA A 78 -0.18 -3.76 -11.72
CA ALA A 78 -0.74 -4.52 -12.84
C ALA A 78 0.38 -4.93 -13.81
N VAL A 79 0.55 -6.24 -14.04
CA VAL A 79 1.49 -6.79 -15.00
C VAL A 79 0.70 -7.37 -16.18
N GLU A 80 0.84 -6.77 -17.35
CA GLU A 80 0.18 -7.25 -18.58
C GLU A 80 0.94 -8.42 -19.18
N LEU A 81 0.32 -9.61 -19.18
CA LEU A 81 0.90 -10.86 -19.69
C LEU A 81 0.46 -11.16 -21.13
N GLY A 82 0.05 -10.12 -21.87
CA GLY A 82 -0.48 -10.23 -23.23
C GLY A 82 -1.83 -10.96 -23.25
N GLU A 83 -1.99 -11.92 -24.17
CA GLU A 83 -3.23 -12.70 -24.32
C GLU A 83 -3.57 -13.57 -23.11
N ARG A 84 -2.60 -13.82 -22.21
CA ARG A 84 -2.81 -14.61 -20.98
C ARG A 84 -3.55 -13.84 -19.89
N GLY A 85 -3.72 -12.52 -20.05
CA GLY A 85 -4.44 -11.65 -19.14
C GLY A 85 -3.51 -10.76 -18.30
N THR A 86 -4.02 -10.31 -17.14
CA THR A 86 -3.30 -9.39 -16.25
C THR A 86 -3.11 -10.02 -14.87
N LEU A 87 -1.90 -9.94 -14.35
CA LEU A 87 -1.57 -10.26 -12.96
C LEU A 87 -1.64 -8.98 -12.12
N PHE A 88 -2.35 -9.03 -11.00
CA PHE A 88 -2.42 -7.94 -10.04
C PHE A 88 -1.73 -8.30 -8.74
N ALA A 89 -0.92 -7.39 -8.19
CA ALA A 89 -0.44 -7.48 -6.82
C ALA A 89 -1.15 -6.43 -5.96
N LEU A 90 -1.99 -6.93 -5.05
CA LEU A 90 -2.98 -6.14 -4.32
C LEU A 90 -2.33 -5.28 -3.22
N LEU A 91 -3.10 -4.33 -2.71
CA LEU A 91 -2.81 -3.60 -1.47
C LEU A 91 -3.25 -4.41 -0.23
N VAL A 92 -3.08 -5.73 -0.28
CA VAL A 92 -3.51 -6.69 0.74
C VAL A 92 -2.38 -7.69 0.96
N ALA A 93 -2.14 -8.07 2.23
CA ALA A 93 -1.16 -9.08 2.56
C ALA A 93 -1.41 -10.40 1.80
N GLY A 94 -0.32 -11.02 1.37
CA GLY A 94 -0.28 -12.36 0.80
C GLY A 94 -0.17 -13.40 1.91
N ASP A 95 0.73 -14.38 1.73
CA ASP A 95 0.97 -15.43 2.73
C ASP A 95 1.78 -14.94 3.93
N ASP A 96 2.66 -13.95 3.74
CA ASP A 96 3.31 -13.23 4.83
C ASP A 96 2.44 -12.03 5.25
N ILE A 97 2.04 -11.97 6.52
CA ILE A 97 1.33 -10.81 7.09
C ILE A 97 2.12 -9.51 6.92
N ARG A 98 3.46 -9.60 6.85
CA ARG A 98 4.35 -8.48 6.62
C ARG A 98 4.43 -8.04 5.15
N SER A 99 3.64 -8.62 4.25
CA SER A 99 3.54 -8.16 2.87
C SER A 99 2.38 -7.19 2.62
N ALA A 100 1.65 -6.78 3.68
CA ALA A 100 0.75 -5.65 3.62
C ALA A 100 1.50 -4.35 3.26
N PRO A 101 0.85 -3.38 2.59
CA PRO A 101 1.48 -2.13 2.15
C PRO A 101 2.30 -1.43 3.23
N GLU A 102 1.80 -1.43 4.47
CA GLU A 102 2.38 -0.68 5.58
C GLU A 102 3.56 -1.39 6.26
N THR A 103 3.83 -2.65 5.90
CA THR A 103 4.82 -3.51 6.58
C THR A 103 5.84 -4.14 5.62
N ILE A 104 5.54 -4.15 4.32
CA ILE A 104 6.40 -4.75 3.30
C ILE A 104 7.79 -4.10 3.23
N VAL A 105 7.88 -2.79 3.51
CA VAL A 105 9.16 -2.08 3.61
C VAL A 105 10.02 -2.65 4.73
N PHE A 106 9.44 -2.95 5.89
CA PHE A 106 10.19 -3.54 6.99
C PHE A 106 10.70 -4.93 6.64
N ARG A 107 9.89 -5.71 5.91
CA ARG A 107 10.28 -7.04 5.43
C ARG A 107 11.42 -6.94 4.42
N ALA A 108 11.31 -6.04 3.44
CA ALA A 108 12.31 -5.81 2.39
C ALA A 108 13.69 -5.39 2.94
N PHE A 109 13.69 -4.59 4.02
CA PHE A 109 14.90 -4.08 4.64
C PHE A 109 15.34 -4.87 5.89
N GLY A 110 14.74 -6.04 6.16
CA GLY A 110 15.21 -6.95 7.22
C GLY A 110 15.03 -6.41 8.64
N PHE A 111 14.03 -5.55 8.88
CA PHE A 111 13.80 -5.02 10.22
C PHE A 111 13.32 -6.12 11.18
N PRO A 112 13.97 -6.25 12.36
CA PRO A 112 13.50 -7.14 13.41
C PRO A 112 12.21 -6.59 14.03
N GLY A 113 11.31 -7.49 14.42
CA GLY A 113 10.00 -7.18 14.96
C GLY A 113 8.85 -7.74 14.11
N GLY A 114 7.63 -7.35 14.48
CA GLY A 114 6.40 -7.71 13.77
C GLY A 114 6.00 -6.61 12.78
N ILE A 115 4.86 -5.99 13.04
CA ILE A 115 4.22 -4.97 12.19
C ILE A 115 5.01 -3.65 12.15
N PHE A 116 5.89 -3.39 13.13
CA PHE A 116 6.75 -2.21 13.16
C PHE A 116 8.14 -2.56 13.73
N PRO A 117 9.21 -1.80 13.40
CA PRO A 117 10.53 -1.98 13.98
C PRO A 117 10.52 -2.11 15.50
N GLN A 118 11.32 -3.06 16.00
CA GLN A 118 11.54 -3.22 17.44
C GLN A 118 12.23 -1.98 18.04
N GLY A 119 11.76 -1.56 19.23
CA GLY A 119 12.27 -0.38 19.95
C GLY A 119 11.21 0.71 20.12
N SER A 120 11.65 1.91 20.49
CA SER A 120 10.79 3.10 20.59
C SER A 120 10.25 3.52 19.22
N VAL A 121 9.13 4.25 19.19
CA VAL A 121 8.58 4.81 17.94
C VAL A 121 9.58 5.76 17.29
N GLU A 122 10.24 6.60 18.09
CA GLU A 122 11.24 7.54 17.62
C GLU A 122 12.45 6.85 16.95
N ASP A 123 12.96 5.76 17.54
CA ASP A 123 14.05 4.98 16.93
C ASP A 123 13.59 4.32 15.62
N GLY A 124 12.35 3.83 15.59
CA GLY A 124 11.72 3.32 14.37
C GLY A 124 11.69 4.38 13.28
N PHE A 125 11.18 5.58 13.59
CA PHE A 125 11.12 6.70 12.64
C PHE A 125 12.50 7.13 12.17
N ARG A 126 13.50 7.18 13.06
CA ARG A 126 14.88 7.50 12.70
C ARG A 126 15.43 6.51 11.67
N ARG A 127 15.22 5.21 11.89
CA ARG A 127 15.68 4.15 10.95
C ARG A 127 14.94 4.21 9.62
N ILE A 128 13.64 4.46 9.64
CA ILE A 128 12.82 4.54 8.42
C ILE A 128 13.25 5.74 7.55
N ARG A 129 13.53 6.90 8.17
CA ARG A 129 14.03 8.09 7.46
C ARG A 129 15.38 7.88 6.77
N GLN A 130 16.14 6.87 7.18
CA GLN A 130 17.43 6.52 6.58
C GLN A 130 17.31 5.50 5.45
N LEU A 131 16.10 4.98 5.20
CA LEU A 131 15.91 4.00 4.13
C LEU A 131 16.07 4.65 2.76
N SER A 132 16.78 3.94 1.90
CA SER A 132 17.05 4.34 0.54
C SER A 132 17.40 3.14 -0.33
N GLY A 133 17.23 3.32 -1.64
CA GLY A 133 17.60 2.35 -2.64
C GLY A 133 16.64 1.18 -2.80
N LYS A 134 17.10 0.19 -3.56
CA LYS A 134 16.34 -0.97 -4.03
C LYS A 134 16.63 -2.20 -3.17
N ARG A 135 15.62 -3.04 -2.96
CA ARG A 135 15.71 -4.35 -2.31
C ARG A 135 14.90 -5.36 -3.12
N GLU A 136 15.52 -6.51 -3.36
CA GLU A 136 14.81 -7.65 -3.93
C GLU A 136 13.90 -8.27 -2.87
N LEU A 137 12.66 -8.57 -3.26
CA LEU A 137 11.68 -9.21 -2.41
C LEU A 137 11.66 -10.72 -2.69
N GLN A 138 11.64 -11.51 -1.61
CA GLN A 138 11.32 -12.92 -1.71
C GLN A 138 9.87 -13.07 -2.19
N LEU A 139 9.61 -14.08 -3.03
CA LEU A 139 8.28 -14.30 -3.60
C LEU A 139 7.21 -14.55 -2.52
N ASP A 140 7.57 -15.15 -1.40
CA ASP A 140 6.68 -15.38 -0.24
C ASP A 140 6.38 -14.09 0.54
N SER A 141 7.14 -13.02 0.32
CA SER A 141 6.95 -11.70 0.93
C SER A 141 6.15 -10.76 0.02
N LEU A 142 5.52 -11.29 -1.02
CA LEU A 142 4.68 -10.50 -1.93
C LEU A 142 3.29 -10.26 -1.35
N PRO A 143 2.66 -9.12 -1.72
CA PRO A 143 1.23 -8.95 -1.49
C PRO A 143 0.43 -10.03 -2.20
N MET A 144 -0.85 -10.14 -1.86
CA MET A 144 -1.74 -11.10 -2.51
C MET A 144 -1.73 -10.88 -4.02
N LEU A 145 -1.41 -11.94 -4.76
CA LEU A 145 -1.45 -11.94 -6.21
C LEU A 145 -2.78 -12.51 -6.69
N VAL A 146 -3.43 -11.82 -7.62
CA VAL A 146 -4.69 -12.27 -8.22
C VAL A 146 -4.71 -12.04 -9.73
N ARG A 147 -5.66 -12.71 -10.37
CA ARG A 147 -6.11 -12.41 -11.73
C ARG A 147 -7.63 -12.44 -11.77
N PHE A 148 -8.22 -11.98 -12.87
CA PHE A 148 -9.62 -12.26 -13.17
C PHE A 148 -9.67 -13.14 -14.42
N ARG A 149 -10.61 -14.10 -14.47
CA ARG A 149 -10.86 -14.82 -15.74
C ARG A 149 -11.56 -13.92 -16.75
N ASP A 150 -12.48 -13.08 -16.28
CA ASP A 150 -13.13 -12.03 -17.05
C ASP A 150 -12.91 -10.69 -16.34
N MET A 151 -12.28 -9.74 -17.03
CA MET A 151 -11.93 -8.43 -16.49
C MET A 151 -13.17 -7.56 -16.26
N ASN A 152 -14.32 -7.94 -16.82
CA ASN A 152 -15.60 -7.27 -16.64
C ASN A 152 -16.47 -7.91 -15.55
N ASP A 153 -16.06 -9.07 -15.00
CA ASP A 153 -16.77 -9.73 -13.90
C ASP A 153 -15.87 -9.89 -12.66
N PRO A 154 -16.06 -9.04 -11.63
CA PRO A 154 -15.26 -9.05 -10.41
C PRO A 154 -15.38 -10.37 -9.63
N LYS A 155 -16.43 -11.17 -9.86
CA LYS A 155 -16.63 -12.48 -9.22
C LYS A 155 -15.67 -13.54 -9.73
N THR A 156 -15.03 -13.29 -10.87
CA THR A 156 -14.09 -14.24 -11.50
C THR A 156 -12.66 -14.09 -11.00
N VAL A 157 -12.46 -13.36 -9.89
CA VAL A 157 -11.16 -13.24 -9.24
C VAL A 157 -10.63 -14.60 -8.81
N GLU A 158 -9.37 -14.86 -9.11
CA GLU A 158 -8.65 -16.06 -8.74
C GLU A 158 -7.31 -15.68 -8.11
N ARG A 159 -6.96 -16.33 -7.00
CA ARG A 159 -5.65 -16.18 -6.38
C ARG A 159 -4.59 -16.84 -7.25
N VAL A 160 -3.42 -16.20 -7.35
CA VAL A 160 -2.26 -16.68 -8.09
C VAL A 160 -1.15 -16.98 -7.09
N HIS A 161 -0.55 -18.16 -7.16
CA HIS A 161 0.57 -18.51 -6.30
C HIS A 161 1.87 -17.92 -6.87
N PRO A 162 2.68 -17.15 -6.10
CA PRO A 162 3.89 -16.51 -6.61
C PRO A 162 4.89 -17.46 -7.29
N HIS A 163 5.02 -18.67 -6.75
CA HIS A 163 5.92 -19.71 -7.28
C HIS A 163 5.34 -20.52 -8.44
N ASN A 164 4.06 -20.33 -8.79
CA ASN A 164 3.40 -21.14 -9.82
C ASN A 164 2.36 -20.33 -10.61
N LEU A 165 2.82 -19.32 -11.36
CA LEU A 165 1.95 -18.56 -12.27
C LEU A 165 1.35 -19.44 -13.36
N ALA A 166 2.05 -20.51 -13.76
CA ALA A 166 1.62 -21.41 -14.82
C ALA A 166 0.27 -22.10 -14.53
N GLU A 167 -0.09 -22.30 -13.26
CA GLU A 167 -1.40 -22.83 -12.86
C GLU A 167 -2.56 -21.99 -13.41
N ARG A 168 -2.37 -20.67 -13.44
CA ARG A 168 -3.43 -19.72 -13.82
C ARG A 168 -3.19 -19.17 -15.21
N PHE A 169 -1.98 -18.77 -15.53
CA PHE A 169 -1.63 -18.14 -16.82
C PHE A 169 -1.17 -19.15 -17.89
N GLY A 170 -1.09 -20.43 -17.56
CA GLY A 170 -0.66 -21.50 -18.47
C GLY A 170 0.85 -21.69 -18.54
N PRO A 171 1.33 -22.78 -19.17
CA PRO A 171 2.74 -23.14 -19.25
C PRO A 171 3.62 -22.01 -19.78
N GLY A 172 4.86 -21.93 -19.29
CA GLY A 172 5.81 -20.86 -19.66
C GLY A 172 5.64 -19.55 -18.89
N SER A 173 4.62 -19.45 -18.01
CA SER A 173 4.41 -18.27 -17.15
C SER A 173 5.05 -18.45 -15.78
N LYS A 174 5.95 -17.55 -15.38
CA LYS A 174 6.60 -17.56 -14.05
C LYS A 174 6.89 -16.14 -13.57
N LEU A 175 6.86 -15.91 -12.26
CA LEU A 175 7.29 -14.66 -11.67
C LEU A 175 8.78 -14.80 -11.35
N VAL A 176 9.62 -13.94 -11.95
CA VAL A 176 11.09 -14.10 -11.88
C VAL A 176 11.75 -13.09 -10.96
N ARG A 177 11.12 -11.93 -10.75
CA ARG A 177 11.69 -10.89 -9.89
C ARG A 177 10.59 -10.03 -9.27
N ALA A 178 10.84 -9.65 -8.03
CA ALA A 178 10.10 -8.62 -7.33
C ALA A 178 11.09 -7.67 -6.67
N GLU A 179 10.87 -6.36 -6.83
CA GLU A 179 11.75 -5.33 -6.28
C GLU A 179 10.93 -4.26 -5.58
N LEU A 180 11.41 -3.82 -4.43
CA LEU A 180 10.92 -2.68 -3.69
C LEU A 180 12.01 -1.59 -3.67
N GLU A 181 11.65 -0.38 -4.07
CA GLU A 181 12.56 0.77 -4.07
C GLU A 181 11.97 1.91 -3.26
N ILE A 182 12.76 2.49 -2.35
CA ILE A 182 12.35 3.73 -1.68
C ILE A 182 12.51 4.90 -2.65
N VAL A 183 11.44 5.65 -2.86
CA VAL A 183 11.39 6.76 -3.81
C VAL A 183 11.12 8.08 -3.10
N ALA A 184 11.50 9.18 -3.76
CA ALA A 184 11.36 10.51 -3.18
C ALA A 184 9.89 10.84 -2.89
N THR A 185 9.64 11.33 -1.68
CA THR A 185 8.38 11.95 -1.29
C THR A 185 8.42 13.46 -1.57
N ASP A 186 7.26 14.07 -1.76
CA ASP A 186 7.13 15.52 -1.95
C ASP A 186 7.45 16.35 -0.68
N SER A 187 7.83 15.69 0.41
CA SER A 187 8.02 16.31 1.73
C SER A 187 9.44 16.84 1.94
N TRP A 188 9.52 18.16 2.06
CA TRP A 188 10.66 18.96 2.54
C TRP A 188 11.34 18.39 3.81
N PRO A 189 12.68 18.49 3.99
CA PRO A 189 13.64 19.35 3.29
C PRO A 189 14.53 18.64 2.27
N LEU A 190 14.25 17.39 1.91
CA LEU A 190 15.14 16.58 1.06
C LEU A 190 15.02 16.91 -0.45
N SER A 191 14.17 17.87 -0.85
CA SER A 191 14.04 18.30 -2.24
C SER A 191 15.11 19.33 -2.60
N SER A 192 16.32 18.87 -2.91
CA SER A 192 17.33 19.70 -3.57
C SER A 192 16.98 19.86 -5.06
N GLY A 193 16.23 20.92 -5.40
CA GLY A 193 16.25 21.54 -6.73
C GLY A 193 15.53 20.86 -7.89
N HIS A 194 14.93 19.67 -7.73
CA HIS A 194 14.08 19.04 -8.75
C HIS A 194 12.68 18.79 -8.17
N PHE A 195 11.71 19.57 -8.65
CA PHE A 195 10.36 19.69 -8.09
C PHE A 195 9.42 18.62 -8.64
N ALA A 196 9.30 17.52 -7.89
CA ALA A 196 8.14 16.65 -7.66
C ALA A 196 8.72 15.30 -7.22
N GLY A 197 8.40 14.86 -6.01
CA GLY A 197 8.58 13.46 -5.64
C GLY A 197 7.81 12.57 -6.60
N GLU A 198 8.09 11.26 -6.56
CA GLU A 198 7.47 10.39 -7.53
C GLU A 198 5.96 10.31 -7.31
N PRO A 199 5.14 10.53 -8.36
CA PRO A 199 3.71 10.51 -8.22
C PRO A 199 3.23 9.09 -7.87
N LEU A 200 2.17 9.02 -7.08
CA LEU A 200 1.45 7.78 -6.87
C LEU A 200 0.97 7.21 -8.20
N THR A 201 0.97 5.88 -8.31
CA THR A 201 0.38 5.23 -9.48
C THR A 201 -1.12 5.44 -9.47
N THR A 202 -1.67 5.77 -10.64
CA THR A 202 -3.08 6.06 -10.85
C THR A 202 -3.58 5.41 -12.14
N GLY A 203 -4.88 5.16 -12.21
CA GLY A 203 -5.57 4.71 -13.41
C GLY A 203 -5.99 3.24 -13.42
N ILE A 204 -5.88 2.52 -12.30
CA ILE A 204 -6.41 1.15 -12.19
C ILE A 204 -7.91 1.09 -12.46
N GLU A 205 -8.66 2.14 -12.11
CA GLU A 205 -10.10 2.25 -12.42
C GLU A 205 -10.38 2.29 -13.94
N LYS A 206 -9.42 2.73 -14.76
CA LYS A 206 -9.55 2.65 -16.24
C LYS A 206 -9.43 1.22 -16.73
N ARG A 207 -8.70 0.36 -16.00
CA ARG A 207 -8.51 -1.06 -16.30
C ARG A 207 -9.66 -1.91 -15.76
N LEU A 208 -10.14 -1.57 -14.57
CA LEU A 208 -11.22 -2.23 -13.87
C LEU A 208 -12.35 -1.21 -13.65
N SER A 209 -13.13 -0.95 -14.69
CA SER A 209 -14.16 0.10 -14.72
C SER A 209 -15.29 -0.10 -13.70
N TRP A 210 -15.44 -1.32 -13.20
CA TRP A 210 -16.40 -1.66 -12.16
C TRP A 210 -15.90 -1.33 -10.75
N LEU A 211 -14.60 -1.06 -10.53
CA LEU A 211 -14.03 -0.82 -9.18
C LEU A 211 -14.81 0.23 -8.38
N PRO A 212 -15.25 1.37 -8.93
CA PRO A 212 -15.98 2.36 -8.13
C PRO A 212 -17.29 1.88 -7.51
N GLN A 213 -17.85 0.77 -8.01
CA GLN A 213 -19.10 0.19 -7.49
C GLN A 213 -18.89 -0.66 -6.23
N PHE A 214 -17.64 -0.92 -5.85
CA PHE A 214 -17.26 -1.84 -4.77
C PHE A 214 -16.54 -1.15 -3.60
N TYR A 215 -16.68 0.17 -3.46
CA TYR A 215 -16.15 0.89 -2.30
C TYR A 215 -16.92 0.57 -1.01
N ASP A 216 -18.21 0.22 -1.10
CA ASP A 216 -19.10 -0.05 0.03
C ASP A 216 -19.50 -1.54 0.17
N ARG A 217 -18.93 -2.42 -0.66
CA ARG A 217 -19.30 -3.84 -0.78
C ARG A 217 -18.16 -4.69 -1.32
N MET A 218 -18.24 -5.99 -1.09
CA MET A 218 -17.29 -6.99 -1.56
C MET A 218 -17.51 -7.33 -3.03
N LEU A 219 -16.51 -7.87 -3.74
CA LEU A 219 -16.57 -8.18 -5.18
C LEU A 219 -17.69 -9.16 -5.56
N ASP A 220 -18.18 -9.97 -4.61
CA ASP A 220 -19.35 -10.84 -4.82
C ASP A 220 -20.70 -10.09 -4.76
N GLY A 221 -20.68 -8.81 -4.40
CA GLY A 221 -21.83 -7.91 -4.28
C GLY A 221 -22.40 -7.82 -2.86
N ARG A 222 -21.89 -8.59 -1.90
CA ARG A 222 -22.35 -8.52 -0.50
C ARG A 222 -21.74 -7.34 0.23
N ARG A 223 -22.46 -6.78 1.20
CA ARG A 223 -21.95 -5.67 2.03
C ARG A 223 -20.82 -6.09 2.98
N TYR A 224 -20.86 -7.34 3.44
CA TYR A 224 -19.92 -7.87 4.42
C TYR A 224 -19.41 -9.24 3.97
N GLN A 225 -18.21 -9.58 4.44
CA GLN A 225 -17.67 -10.91 4.31
C GLN A 225 -18.54 -11.92 5.09
N ALA A 226 -18.75 -13.10 4.52
CA ALA A 226 -19.55 -14.17 5.05
C ALA A 226 -18.86 -15.50 4.80
N ALA A 227 -18.62 -16.27 5.87
CA ALA A 227 -18.00 -17.59 5.80
C ALA A 227 -18.78 -18.58 4.91
N SER A 228 -20.09 -18.35 4.73
CA SER A 228 -20.97 -19.14 3.87
C SER A 228 -20.96 -18.75 2.39
N SER A 229 -20.15 -17.77 1.97
CA SER A 229 -20.09 -17.39 0.55
C SER A 229 -19.41 -18.50 -0.27
N GLU A 230 -20.04 -18.90 -1.37
CA GLU A 230 -19.45 -19.83 -2.34
C GLU A 230 -18.25 -19.20 -3.07
N LEU A 231 -18.24 -17.87 -3.19
CA LEU A 231 -17.17 -17.09 -3.81
C LEU A 231 -16.28 -16.45 -2.74
N GLN A 232 -15.65 -17.26 -1.90
CA GLN A 232 -14.91 -16.78 -0.73
C GLN A 232 -13.89 -15.68 -1.04
N LEU A 233 -13.12 -15.82 -2.13
CA LEU A 233 -12.13 -14.81 -2.50
C LEU A 233 -12.79 -13.49 -2.91
N ALA A 234 -13.78 -13.53 -3.80
CA ALA A 234 -14.52 -12.34 -4.21
C ALA A 234 -15.23 -11.69 -3.01
N ASN A 235 -15.71 -12.49 -2.07
CA ASN A 235 -16.34 -12.00 -0.85
C ASN A 235 -15.37 -11.44 0.20
N SER A 236 -14.06 -11.66 0.03
CA SER A 236 -13.01 -11.14 0.91
C SER A 236 -12.33 -9.86 0.40
N LEU A 237 -12.65 -9.46 -0.84
CA LEU A 237 -12.02 -8.33 -1.51
C LEU A 237 -13.05 -7.24 -1.82
N ALA A 238 -12.61 -6.00 -1.78
CA ALA A 238 -13.36 -4.80 -2.16
C ALA A 238 -12.41 -3.85 -2.92
N SER A 239 -12.88 -2.68 -3.35
CA SER A 239 -12.05 -1.74 -4.13
C SER A 239 -10.77 -1.31 -3.41
N GLY A 240 -10.83 -1.22 -2.07
CA GLY A 240 -9.66 -0.93 -1.23
C GLY A 240 -8.49 -1.90 -1.39
N ALA A 241 -8.74 -3.13 -1.87
CA ALA A 241 -7.67 -4.09 -2.15
C ALA A 241 -6.88 -3.74 -3.42
N PHE A 242 -7.44 -2.91 -4.30
CA PHE A 242 -6.84 -2.52 -5.58
C PHE A 242 -6.43 -1.05 -5.60
N MET A 243 -7.11 -0.20 -4.84
CA MET A 243 -6.90 1.24 -4.82
C MET A 243 -7.21 1.81 -3.45
N ALA A 244 -6.26 2.58 -2.92
CA ALA A 244 -6.42 3.38 -1.72
C ALA A 244 -6.19 4.86 -2.08
N PRO A 245 -7.23 5.71 -2.03
CA PRO A 245 -7.17 7.08 -2.53
C PRO A 245 -6.30 8.00 -1.68
#